data_AF-A0A9D8UF62-F1
#
_entry.id   AF-A0A9D8UF62-F1
#
_cell.length_a   1.000
_cell.length_b   1.000
_cell.length_c   1.000
_cell.angle_alpha   90.00
_cell.angle_beta   90.00
_cell.angle_gamma   90.00
#
_symmetry.space_group_name_H-M   'P 1'
#
loop_
_entity.id
_entity.type
_entity.pdbx_description
1 polymer ?
#
loop_
_entity_poly.entity_id
_entity_poly.type
_entity_poly.pdbx_seq_one_letter_code
_entity_poly.pdbx_strand_id
1 'polypeptide(L)'
;MAGYSGTPLIRKLGIKPENKVLLINQPDHYFDMLGENQGDIDTVTIDYSESINFIHYFCRDLDELHNLFPILKEKLAKNGMIWISWIKKASKNYDWTFTETEVRSYGLQIGLVDVKVCAVDEDWSGLKFMYRKEDR
;
A
#
# COMPACT_ATOMS: atom_id res chain seq x y z
N MET A 1 11.46 10.23 -21.24
CA MET A 1 12.12 9.75 -20.00
C MET A 1 11.36 10.33 -18.82
N ALA A 2 10.48 9.55 -18.21
CA ALA A 2 9.55 10.03 -17.19
C ALA A 2 10.15 9.86 -15.78
N GLY A 3 10.38 10.97 -15.09
CA GLY A 3 9.93 11.19 -13.71
C GLY A 3 10.29 10.22 -12.57
N TYR A 4 11.22 9.29 -12.69
CA TYR A 4 11.62 8.49 -11.53
C TYR A 4 12.63 9.26 -10.69
N SER A 5 12.17 9.83 -9.57
CA SER A 5 13.09 10.22 -8.51
C SER A 5 14.01 9.01 -8.25
N GLY A 6 15.33 9.18 -8.35
CA GLY A 6 16.33 8.11 -8.20
C GLY A 6 16.35 7.46 -6.80
N THR A 7 15.33 7.72 -5.99
CA THR A 7 15.05 7.09 -4.71
C THR A 7 14.38 5.73 -4.95
N PRO A 8 14.95 4.64 -4.45
CA PRO A 8 14.35 3.31 -4.53
C PRO A 8 12.97 3.25 -3.89
N LEU A 9 12.10 2.39 -4.43
CA LEU A 9 10.70 2.29 -4.01
C LEU A 9 10.57 1.89 -2.54
N ILE A 10 11.46 1.02 -2.03
CA ILE A 10 11.48 0.64 -0.61
C ILE A 10 11.51 1.86 0.32
N ARG A 11 12.33 2.87 -0.01
CA ARG A 11 12.43 4.14 0.72
C ARG A 11 11.22 5.04 0.51
N LYS A 12 10.63 5.03 -0.69
CA LYS A 12 9.40 5.79 -1.00
C LYS A 12 8.22 5.28 -0.17
N LEU A 13 8.08 3.96 -0.06
CA LEU A 13 7.08 3.27 0.74
C LEU A 13 7.35 3.43 2.25
N GLY A 14 8.61 3.61 2.63
CA GLY A 14 9.02 3.74 4.02
C GLY A 14 9.05 2.40 4.75
N ILE A 15 9.35 1.33 4.01
CA ILE A 15 9.63 0.00 4.55
C ILE A 15 10.97 0.08 5.31
N LYS A 16 11.00 -0.51 6.49
CA LYS A 16 12.17 -0.57 7.36
C LYS A 16 12.40 -2.01 7.86
N PRO A 17 13.62 -2.37 8.29
CA PRO A 17 13.93 -3.72 8.76
C PRO A 17 13.06 -4.20 9.93
N GLU A 18 12.58 -3.30 10.79
CA GLU A 18 11.70 -3.64 11.91
C GLU A 18 10.22 -3.85 11.51
N ASN A 19 9.89 -3.74 10.22
CA ASN A 19 8.51 -3.90 9.78
C ASN A 19 8.12 -5.37 9.65
N LYS A 20 6.98 -5.71 10.26
CA LYS A 20 6.18 -6.87 9.84
C LYS A 20 5.38 -6.45 8.63
N VAL A 21 5.69 -7.04 7.48
CA VAL A 21 5.16 -6.63 6.18
C VAL A 21 4.08 -7.60 5.73
N LEU A 22 2.84 -7.13 5.65
CA LEU A 22 1.75 -7.87 5.02
C LEU A 22 1.59 -7.38 3.58
N LEU A 23 1.72 -8.29 2.62
CA LEU A 23 1.44 -8.04 1.21
C LEU A 23 0.13 -8.73 0.84
N ILE A 24 -0.76 -7.99 0.17
CA ILE A 24 -2.04 -8.50 -0.32
C ILE A 24 -2.10 -8.22 -1.82
N ASN A 25 -2.29 -9.29 -2.62
CA ASN A 25 -2.41 -9.25 -4.08
C ASN A 25 -1.21 -8.57 -4.79
N GLN A 26 -0.02 -8.62 -4.20
CA GLN A 26 1.17 -8.03 -4.80
C GLN A 26 1.49 -8.63 -6.17
N PRO A 27 2.03 -7.84 -7.12
CA PRO A 27 2.52 -8.37 -8.38
C PRO A 27 3.70 -9.33 -8.16
N ASP A 28 3.89 -10.28 -9.09
CA ASP A 28 4.98 -11.27 -9.01
C ASP A 28 6.36 -10.62 -8.90
N HIS A 29 6.54 -9.47 -9.55
CA HIS A 29 7.77 -8.66 -9.53
C HIS A 29 7.84 -7.66 -8.35
N TYR A 30 7.02 -7.82 -7.30
CA TYR A 30 6.94 -6.89 -6.18
C TYR A 30 8.31 -6.60 -5.54
N PHE A 31 9.11 -7.64 -5.34
CA PHE A 31 10.41 -7.49 -4.71
C PHE A 31 11.39 -6.80 -5.68
N ASP A 32 11.39 -7.17 -6.96
CA ASP A 32 12.26 -6.54 -7.97
C ASP A 32 12.03 -5.02 -8.08
N MET A 33 10.77 -4.56 -8.00
CA MET A 33 10.45 -3.13 -8.07
C MET A 33 10.91 -2.32 -6.83
N LEU A 34 11.26 -2.96 -5.71
CA LEU A 34 11.72 -2.25 -4.51
C LEU A 34 13.05 -1.48 -4.73
N GLY A 35 13.87 -1.93 -5.67
CA GLY A 35 15.01 -1.18 -6.23
C GLY A 35 16.27 -1.04 -5.36
N GLU A 36 16.31 -1.64 -4.17
CA GLU A 36 17.48 -1.68 -3.29
C GLU A 36 17.64 -3.10 -2.72
N ASN A 37 18.85 -3.49 -2.31
CA ASN A 37 19.10 -4.81 -1.70
C ASN A 37 18.22 -4.95 -0.45
N GLN A 38 17.24 -5.83 -0.53
CA GLN A 38 16.05 -5.82 0.32
C GLN A 38 16.31 -6.31 1.74
N GLY A 39 17.53 -6.79 2.03
CA GLY A 39 17.77 -7.61 3.22
C GLY A 39 16.72 -8.71 3.34
N ASP A 40 16.52 -9.21 4.55
CA ASP A 40 15.37 -10.05 4.85
C ASP A 40 14.18 -9.13 5.20
N ILE A 41 13.24 -8.95 4.26
CA ILE A 41 11.94 -8.34 4.56
C ILE A 41 11.14 -9.38 5.36
N ASP A 42 10.78 -9.03 6.58
CA ASP A 42 10.01 -9.88 7.48
C ASP A 42 8.52 -9.88 7.07
N THR A 43 8.19 -10.73 6.10
CA THR A 43 6.83 -10.88 5.60
C THR A 43 5.97 -11.73 6.53
N VAL A 44 4.74 -11.30 6.76
CA VAL A 44 3.73 -12.02 7.53
C VAL A 44 2.49 -12.25 6.69
N THR A 45 1.67 -13.23 7.08
CA THR A 45 0.42 -13.59 6.44
C THR A 45 -0.78 -12.92 7.14
N ILE A 46 -1.95 -12.94 6.51
CA ILE A 46 -3.16 -12.26 7.03
C ILE A 46 -3.66 -12.84 8.37
N ASP A 47 -3.33 -14.10 8.66
CA ASP A 47 -3.61 -14.81 9.90
C ASP A 47 -2.60 -14.49 11.03
N TYR A 48 -1.61 -13.62 10.79
CA TYR A 48 -0.73 -13.12 11.83
C TYR A 48 -1.53 -12.59 13.03
N SER A 49 -1.13 -13.03 14.23
CA SER A 49 -1.91 -12.87 15.46
C SER A 49 -1.76 -11.50 16.10
N GLU A 50 -0.67 -10.78 15.81
CA GLU A 50 -0.42 -9.45 16.35
C GLU A 50 -0.75 -8.36 15.32
N SER A 51 -0.73 -7.10 15.76
CA SER A 51 -0.90 -5.95 14.86
C SER A 51 0.31 -5.77 13.94
N ILE A 52 0.04 -5.39 12.70
CA ILE A 52 1.02 -5.30 11.60
C ILE A 52 1.37 -3.84 11.38
N ASN A 53 2.67 -3.50 11.34
CA ASN A 53 3.11 -2.10 11.24
C ASN A 53 3.33 -1.62 9.80
N PHE A 54 3.32 -2.52 8.81
CA PHE A 54 3.34 -2.19 7.40
C PHE A 54 2.43 -3.14 6.59
N ILE A 55 1.41 -2.58 5.93
CA ILE A 55 0.54 -3.32 5.02
C ILE A 55 0.64 -2.69 3.63
N HIS A 56 0.77 -3.49 2.58
CA HIS A 56 0.68 -3.03 1.20
C HIS A 56 -0.31 -3.89 0.44
N TYR A 57 -1.42 -3.25 0.06
CA TYR A 57 -2.54 -3.90 -0.59
C TYR A 57 -2.72 -3.38 -2.01
N PHE A 58 -2.64 -4.30 -2.98
CA PHE A 58 -2.89 -4.05 -4.39
C PHE A 58 -4.33 -4.40 -4.72
N CYS A 59 -5.17 -3.38 -4.81
CA CYS A 59 -6.59 -3.52 -4.99
C CYS A 59 -6.96 -3.60 -6.48
N ARG A 60 -7.79 -4.57 -6.86
CA ARG A 60 -8.12 -4.83 -8.28
C ARG A 60 -9.40 -4.14 -8.74
N ASP A 61 -10.35 -3.95 -7.83
CA ASP A 61 -11.62 -3.26 -8.09
C ASP A 61 -12.20 -2.62 -6.82
N LEU A 62 -13.33 -1.92 -6.96
CA LEU A 62 -14.00 -1.25 -5.85
C LEU A 62 -14.61 -2.21 -4.83
N ASP A 63 -15.05 -3.40 -5.26
CA ASP A 63 -15.65 -4.37 -4.35
C ASP A 63 -14.59 -4.94 -3.42
N GLU A 64 -13.40 -5.29 -3.95
CA GLU A 64 -12.25 -5.68 -3.15
C GLU A 64 -11.80 -4.55 -2.21
N LEU A 65 -11.82 -3.28 -2.67
CA LEU A 65 -11.48 -2.13 -1.83
C LEU A 65 -12.41 -2.08 -0.60
N HIS A 66 -13.71 -2.14 -0.85
CA HIS A 66 -14.72 -2.01 0.20
C HIS A 66 -14.77 -3.20 1.15
N ASN A 67 -14.41 -4.40 0.67
CA ASN A 67 -14.46 -5.61 1.49
C ASN A 67 -13.17 -5.83 2.29
N LEU A 68 -11.99 -5.65 1.70
CA LEU A 68 -10.72 -5.99 2.35
C LEU A 68 -10.07 -4.84 3.11
N PHE A 69 -10.19 -3.60 2.65
CA PHE A 69 -9.56 -2.46 3.33
C PHE A 69 -10.00 -2.29 4.80
N PRO A 70 -11.29 -2.42 5.19
CA PRO A 70 -11.66 -2.33 6.61
C PRO A 70 -11.06 -3.48 7.45
N ILE A 71 -10.98 -4.70 6.89
CA ILE A 71 -10.35 -5.86 7.54
C ILE A 71 -8.85 -5.62 7.75
N LEU A 72 -8.16 -5.09 6.73
CA LEU A 72 -6.74 -4.76 6.82
C LEU A 72 -6.48 -3.62 7.81
N LYS A 73 -7.40 -2.65 7.92
CA LYS A 73 -7.34 -1.61 8.95
C LYS A 73 -7.39 -2.23 10.35
N GLU A 74 -8.22 -3.23 10.62
CA GLU A 74 -8.29 -3.88 11.94
C GLU A 74 -7.00 -4.61 12.32
N LYS A 75 -6.24 -5.10 11.33
CA LYS A 75 -4.91 -5.69 11.51
C LYS A 75 -3.80 -4.66 11.69
N LEU A 76 -4.05 -3.40 11.36
CA LEU A 76 -3.03 -2.35 11.34
C LEU A 76 -2.67 -1.90 12.77
N ALA A 77 -1.38 -1.90 13.08
CA ALA A 77 -0.87 -1.28 14.30
C ALA A 77 -1.23 0.21 14.34
N LYS A 78 -1.51 0.76 15.52
CA LYS A 78 -1.91 2.17 15.67
C LYS A 78 -0.89 3.16 15.09
N ASN A 79 0.39 2.88 15.25
CA ASN A 79 1.50 3.65 14.68
C ASN A 79 1.96 3.14 13.29
N GLY A 80 1.30 2.13 12.74
CA GLY A 80 1.61 1.52 11.46
C GLY A 80 1.14 2.34 10.26
N MET A 81 1.45 1.82 9.08
CA MET A 81 0.98 2.37 7.82
C MET A 81 0.39 1.30 6.90
N ILE A 82 -0.62 1.68 6.14
CA ILE A 82 -1.19 0.87 5.07
C ILE A 82 -1.08 1.64 3.76
N TRP A 83 -0.51 1.00 2.75
CA TRP A 83 -0.47 1.48 1.38
C TRP A 83 -1.56 0.77 0.58
N ILE A 84 -2.41 1.54 -0.08
CA ILE A 84 -3.40 1.04 -1.02
C ILE A 84 -2.95 1.39 -2.42
N SER A 85 -2.76 0.38 -3.26
CA SER A 85 -2.29 0.52 -4.61
C SER A 85 -3.36 0.14 -5.61
N TRP A 86 -3.46 0.91 -6.70
CA TRP A 86 -4.43 0.71 -7.78
C TRP A 86 -3.75 0.91 -9.14
N ILE A 87 -4.33 0.28 -10.17
CA ILE A 87 -3.90 0.46 -11.56
C ILE A 87 -4.15 1.91 -11.97
N LYS A 88 -3.13 2.57 -12.53
CA LYS A 88 -3.26 3.91 -13.07
C LYS A 88 -4.10 3.88 -14.34
N LYS A 89 -4.87 4.94 -14.56
CA LYS A 89 -5.50 5.21 -15.87
C LYS A 89 -4.51 5.25 -17.04
N ALA A 90 -3.24 5.55 -16.77
CA ALA A 90 -2.17 5.59 -17.78
C ALA A 90 -1.45 4.24 -17.99
N SER A 91 -1.82 3.19 -17.25
CA SER A 91 -1.29 1.84 -17.48
C SER A 91 -1.57 1.40 -18.91
N LYS A 92 -0.60 0.71 -19.50
CA LYS A 92 -0.74 0.09 -20.83
C LYS A 92 -0.97 -1.42 -20.75
N ASN A 93 -0.70 -2.00 -19.59
CA ASN A 93 -0.69 -3.44 -19.37
C ASN A 93 -1.99 -3.92 -18.71
N TYR A 94 -2.72 -3.04 -18.03
CA TYR A 94 -3.89 -3.39 -17.24
C TYR A 94 -5.04 -2.39 -17.41
N ASP A 95 -6.26 -2.90 -17.25
CA ASP A 95 -7.45 -2.06 -17.22
C ASP A 95 -7.58 -1.34 -15.89
N TRP A 96 -7.87 -0.04 -15.97
CA TRP A 96 -8.14 0.81 -14.83
C TRP A 96 -9.64 0.82 -14.51
N THR A 97 -9.99 0.54 -13.26
CA THR A 97 -11.39 0.39 -12.82
C THR A 97 -11.84 1.45 -11.81
N PHE A 98 -10.92 2.10 -11.07
CA PHE A 98 -11.26 3.13 -10.05
C PHE A 98 -10.10 4.10 -9.77
N THR A 99 -10.39 5.32 -9.32
CA THR A 99 -9.39 6.40 -9.15
C THR A 99 -8.83 6.53 -7.73
N GLU A 100 -7.79 7.35 -7.61
CA GLU A 100 -7.28 7.87 -6.34
C GLU A 100 -8.37 8.50 -5.47
N THR A 101 -9.36 9.16 -6.08
CA THR A 101 -10.46 9.81 -5.36
C THR A 101 -11.32 8.79 -4.64
N GLU A 102 -11.61 7.64 -5.26
CA GLU A 102 -12.34 6.55 -4.61
C GLU A 102 -11.53 5.96 -3.45
N VAL A 103 -10.23 5.69 -3.66
CA VAL A 103 -9.33 5.18 -2.62
C VAL A 103 -9.25 6.15 -1.43
N ARG A 104 -9.03 7.44 -1.69
CA ARG A 104 -8.96 8.48 -0.66
C ARG A 104 -10.28 8.60 0.09
N SER A 105 -11.39 8.75 -0.64
CA SER A 105 -12.71 8.90 -0.05
C SER A 105 -13.03 7.76 0.91
N TYR A 106 -12.78 6.51 0.48
CA TYR A 106 -13.05 5.35 1.31
C TYR A 106 -12.11 5.26 2.53
N GLY A 107 -10.80 5.49 2.35
CA GLY A 107 -9.84 5.50 3.45
C GLY A 107 -10.20 6.52 4.55
N LEU A 108 -10.65 7.71 4.15
CA LEU A 108 -11.14 8.74 5.08
C LEU A 108 -12.45 8.32 5.77
N GLN A 109 -13.37 7.71 5.02
CA GLN A 109 -14.65 7.20 5.54
C GLN A 109 -14.43 6.15 6.63
N ILE A 110 -13.45 5.27 6.48
CA ILE A 110 -13.11 4.26 7.50
C ILE A 110 -12.20 4.83 8.60
N GLY A 111 -12.03 6.14 8.71
CA GLY A 111 -11.33 6.77 9.85
C GLY A 111 -9.81 6.76 9.78
N LEU A 112 -9.23 6.61 8.59
CA LEU A 112 -7.80 6.85 8.37
C LEU A 112 -7.57 8.29 7.85
N VAL A 113 -6.30 8.66 7.71
CA VAL A 113 -5.86 9.89 7.01
C VAL A 113 -4.86 9.52 5.93
N ASP A 114 -5.00 10.13 4.76
CA ASP A 114 -4.00 10.03 3.71
C ASP A 114 -2.77 10.87 4.03
N VAL A 115 -1.60 10.37 3.64
CA VAL A 115 -0.30 10.97 4.02
C VAL A 115 0.55 11.28 2.79
N LYS A 116 0.62 10.34 1.84
CA LYS A 116 1.53 10.43 0.71
C LYS A 116 1.03 9.57 -0.44
N VAL A 117 1.08 10.12 -1.65
CA VAL A 117 0.92 9.38 -2.90
C VAL A 117 2.29 9.15 -3.55
N CYS A 118 2.49 8.00 -4.21
CA CYS A 118 3.62 7.79 -5.11
C CYS A 118 3.29 6.83 -6.25
N ALA A 119 4.05 6.91 -7.34
CA ALA A 119 4.12 5.81 -8.31
C ALA A 119 4.86 4.63 -7.67
N VAL A 120 4.23 3.46 -7.69
CA VAL A 120 4.82 2.20 -7.22
C VAL A 120 5.72 1.64 -8.32
N ASP A 121 5.17 1.44 -9.51
CA ASP A 121 5.91 1.15 -10.73
C ASP A 121 5.30 1.91 -11.92
N GLU A 122 5.41 1.41 -13.15
CA GLU A 122 4.79 2.03 -14.32
C GLU A 122 3.26 1.95 -14.30
N ASP A 123 2.69 0.86 -13.78
CA ASP A 123 1.27 0.54 -13.82
C ASP A 123 0.53 0.94 -12.54
N TRP A 124 1.19 0.87 -11.39
CA TRP A 124 0.58 1.02 -10.07
C TRP A 124 0.88 2.38 -9.43
N SER A 125 -0.16 3.04 -8.93
CA SER A 125 -0.04 4.15 -7.98
C SER A 125 -0.37 3.64 -6.59
N GLY A 126 0.22 4.24 -5.56
CA GLY A 126 -0.03 3.90 -4.17
C GLY A 126 -0.33 5.13 -3.32
N LEU A 127 -1.30 5.02 -2.41
CA LEU A 127 -1.66 6.03 -1.42
C LEU A 127 -1.47 5.47 -0.01
N LYS A 128 -0.63 6.15 0.77
CA LYS A 128 -0.36 5.84 2.17
C LYS A 128 -1.44 6.39 3.07
N PHE A 129 -1.95 5.54 3.95
CA PHE A 129 -2.83 5.90 5.04
C PHE A 129 -2.22 5.54 6.40
N MET A 130 -2.66 6.26 7.43
CA MET A 130 -2.36 5.98 8.84
C MET A 130 -3.58 6.31 9.71
N TYR A 131 -3.61 5.82 10.95
CA TYR A 131 -4.56 6.33 11.94
C TYR A 131 -4.36 7.84 12.17
N ARG A 132 -5.46 8.55 12.42
CA ARG A 132 -5.43 9.96 12.87
C ARG A 132 -4.64 10.07 14.16
N LYS A 133 -4.02 11.22 14.41
CA LYS A 133 -3.23 11.40 15.64
C LYS A 133 -4.04 11.16 16.91
N GLU A 134 -5.33 11.49 16.90
CA GLU A 134 -6.26 11.27 18.02
C GLU A 134 -6.68 9.80 18.21
N ASP A 135 -6.52 8.97 17.17
CA ASP A 135 -6.92 7.55 17.17
C ASP A 135 -5.74 6.58 17.43
N ARG A 136 -4.55 7.14 17.70
CA ARG A 136 -3.29 6.42 17.94
C ARG A 136 -3.04 6.11 19.40
#